data_AF-A0A2K8ZAZ7-F1
#
_entry.id   AF-A0A2K8ZAZ7-F1
#
_cell.length_a   1.000
_cell.length_b   1.000
_cell.length_c   1.000
_cell.angle_alpha   90.00
_cell.angle_beta   90.00
_cell.angle_gamma   90.00
#
_symmetry.space_group_name_H-M   'P 1'
#
loop_
_entity.id
_entity.type
_entity.pdbx_description
1 polymer ?
#
loop_
_entity_poly.entity_id
_entity_poly.type
_entity_poly.pdbx_seq_one_letter_code
_entity_poly.pdbx_strand_id
1 'polypeptide(L)'
;MNDRKSLSISLGTHRQLEKLSDQLGLSHKDLVAIMLQFFAVTKLDPRYPKADAPDIVLKKLTDKVDSLDKRFIGFIREQEKEILKPMRADVQALRQAVESGLGGGVTPQQLEEQLTSVVEAVQTLVRLSFRTALVDNALRSEYKQQADQLIAQQNGL
;
A
#
# COMPACT_ATOMS: atom_id res chain seq x y z
N MET A 1 -19.56 -16.41 -46.26
CA MET A 1 -19.01 -15.17 -46.84
C MET A 1 -17.74 -14.83 -46.06
N ASN A 2 -16.58 -14.82 -46.72
CA ASN A 2 -15.34 -14.37 -46.07
C ASN A 2 -15.34 -12.84 -46.12
N ASP A 3 -15.88 -12.25 -45.07
CA ASP A 3 -15.95 -10.81 -44.88
C ASP A 3 -14.55 -10.22 -44.68
N ARG A 4 -13.84 -9.96 -45.78
CA ARG A 4 -12.61 -9.17 -45.74
C ARG A 4 -12.99 -7.74 -45.41
N LYS A 5 -12.49 -7.25 -44.27
CA LYS A 5 -12.54 -5.84 -43.90
C LYS A 5 -11.19 -5.21 -44.23
N SER A 6 -11.21 -4.02 -44.82
CA SER A 6 -10.03 -3.26 -45.19
C SER A 6 -10.11 -1.86 -44.59
N LEU A 7 -8.97 -1.30 -44.21
CA LEU A 7 -8.87 0.05 -43.63
C LEU A 7 -7.89 0.88 -44.46
N SER A 8 -8.35 2.04 -44.92
CA SER A 8 -7.51 2.98 -45.67
C SER A 8 -6.72 3.87 -44.72
N ILE A 9 -5.40 3.92 -44.89
CA ILE A 9 -4.49 4.77 -44.12
C ILE A 9 -3.60 5.59 -45.05
N SER A 10 -3.01 6.66 -44.52
CA SER A 10 -2.02 7.44 -45.28
C SER A 10 -0.75 6.62 -45.54
N LEU A 11 -0.03 6.94 -46.61
CA LEU A 11 1.26 6.29 -46.93
C LEU A 11 2.28 6.46 -45.79
N GLY A 12 2.29 7.61 -45.11
CA GLY A 12 3.15 7.87 -43.96
C GLY A 12 2.86 6.92 -42.79
N THR A 13 1.57 6.73 -42.48
CA THR A 13 1.11 5.79 -41.44
C THR A 13 1.44 4.35 -41.82
N HIS A 14 1.30 3.98 -43.10
CA HIS A 14 1.65 2.65 -43.56
C HIS A 14 3.13 2.33 -43.37
N ARG A 15 4.02 3.27 -43.70
CA ARG A 15 5.47 3.11 -43.46
C ARG A 15 5.83 2.99 -41.98
N GLN A 16 5.09 3.69 -41.10
CA GLN A 16 5.26 3.55 -39.65
C GLN A 16 4.79 2.17 -39.18
N LEU A 17 3.68 1.67 -39.72
CA LEU A 17 3.18 0.33 -39.44
C LEU A 17 4.19 -0.73 -39.87
N GLU A 18 4.74 -0.65 -41.09
CA GLU A 18 5.79 -1.56 -41.59
C GLU A 18 6.99 -1.59 -40.65
N LYS A 19 7.57 -0.42 -40.32
CA LYS A 19 8.70 -0.32 -39.41
C LYS A 19 8.43 -0.97 -38.05
N LEU A 20 7.25 -0.73 -37.48
CA LEU A 20 6.88 -1.31 -36.19
C LEU A 20 6.62 -2.82 -36.29
N SER A 21 6.04 -3.28 -37.40
CA SER A 21 5.85 -4.69 -37.72
C SER A 21 7.19 -5.43 -37.77
N ASP A 22 8.17 -4.87 -38.47
CA ASP A 22 9.51 -5.43 -38.62
C ASP A 22 10.25 -5.47 -37.28
N GLN A 23 10.16 -4.39 -36.48
CA GLN A 23 10.78 -4.32 -35.15
C GLN A 23 10.25 -5.38 -34.19
N LEU A 24 8.96 -5.68 -34.26
CA LEU A 24 8.29 -6.62 -33.36
C LEU A 24 8.20 -8.04 -33.95
N GLY A 25 8.60 -8.24 -35.20
CA GLY A 25 8.50 -9.53 -35.90
C GLY A 25 7.06 -9.99 -36.11
N LEU A 26 6.11 -9.06 -36.26
CA LEU A 26 4.68 -9.33 -36.37
C LEU A 26 4.18 -9.07 -37.79
N SER A 27 3.08 -9.72 -38.19
CA SER A 27 2.36 -9.33 -39.42
C SER A 27 1.52 -8.08 -39.18
N HIS A 28 1.21 -7.31 -40.23
CA HIS A 28 0.37 -6.11 -40.11
C HIS A 28 -0.99 -6.39 -39.45
N LYS A 29 -1.60 -7.54 -39.77
CA LYS A 29 -2.89 -7.94 -39.20
C LYS A 29 -2.76 -8.20 -37.70
N ASP A 30 -1.72 -8.92 -37.30
CA ASP A 30 -1.52 -9.31 -35.91
C ASP A 30 -1.12 -8.11 -35.05
N LEU A 31 -0.29 -7.22 -35.60
CA LEU A 31 0.08 -5.96 -34.94
C LEU A 31 -1.16 -5.12 -34.61
N VAL A 32 -2.08 -4.93 -35.57
CA VAL A 32 -3.32 -4.17 -35.35
C VAL A 32 -4.21 -4.86 -34.30
N ALA A 33 -4.34 -6.19 -34.35
CA ALA A 33 -5.12 -6.94 -33.36
C ALA A 33 -4.55 -6.79 -31.95
N ILE A 34 -3.23 -6.90 -31.81
CA ILE A 34 -2.52 -6.75 -30.53
C ILE A 34 -2.65 -5.32 -30.01
N MET A 35 -2.52 -4.30 -30.86
CA MET A 35 -2.72 -2.90 -30.45
C MET A 35 -4.13 -2.66 -29.92
N LEU A 36 -5.16 -3.18 -30.59
CA LEU A 36 -6.55 -3.10 -30.11
C LEU A 36 -6.72 -3.76 -28.74
N GLN A 37 -6.17 -4.96 -28.58
CA GLN A 37 -6.23 -5.68 -27.31
C GLN A 37 -5.45 -4.96 -26.19
N PHE A 38 -4.28 -4.40 -26.51
CA PHE A 38 -3.47 -3.62 -25.60
C PHE A 38 -4.25 -2.42 -25.05
N PHE A 39 -4.87 -1.61 -25.90
CA PHE A 39 -5.68 -0.47 -25.44
C PHE A 39 -6.94 -0.91 -24.69
N ALA A 40 -7.57 -2.02 -25.10
CA ALA A 40 -8.75 -2.56 -24.43
C ALA A 40 -8.45 -3.02 -23.00
N VAL A 41 -7.29 -3.63 -22.77
CA VAL A 41 -6.84 -4.14 -21.46
C VAL A 41 -6.25 -3.03 -20.59
N THR A 42 -5.36 -2.21 -21.14
CA THR A 42 -4.64 -1.17 -20.37
C THR A 42 -5.48 0.08 -20.10
N LYS A 43 -6.60 0.26 -20.83
CA LYS A 43 -7.44 1.47 -20.78
C LYS A 43 -6.70 2.77 -21.09
N LEU A 44 -5.51 2.69 -21.69
CA LEU A 44 -4.75 3.84 -22.16
C LEU A 44 -5.45 4.45 -23.38
N ASP A 45 -5.57 5.79 -23.40
CA ASP A 45 -6.12 6.50 -24.56
C ASP A 45 -5.02 6.68 -25.62
N PRO A 46 -5.13 6.05 -26.81
CA PRO A 46 -4.12 6.13 -27.87
C PRO A 46 -3.93 7.54 -28.44
N ARG A 47 -4.83 8.48 -28.17
CA ARG A 47 -4.69 9.89 -28.59
C ARG A 47 -3.71 10.66 -27.72
N TYR A 48 -3.41 10.14 -26.53
CA TYR A 48 -2.46 10.72 -25.60
C TYR A 48 -1.27 9.77 -25.41
N PRO A 49 -0.35 9.68 -26.39
CA PRO A 49 0.80 8.76 -26.35
C PRO A 49 1.79 9.06 -25.21
N LYS A 50 1.57 10.17 -24.47
CA LYS A 50 2.30 10.56 -23.27
C LYS A 50 1.60 10.15 -21.96
N ALA A 51 0.51 9.38 -22.02
CA ALA A 51 0.00 8.69 -20.83
C ALA A 51 1.14 7.81 -20.32
N ASP A 52 1.77 8.27 -19.23
CA ASP A 52 3.03 7.84 -18.64
C ASP A 52 3.58 6.53 -19.25
N ALA A 53 4.71 6.61 -19.95
CA ALA A 53 5.42 5.41 -20.41
C ALA A 53 5.48 4.39 -19.25
N PRO A 54 5.38 3.07 -19.52
CA PRO A 54 5.34 2.06 -18.46
C PRO A 54 6.45 2.24 -17.43
N ASP A 55 7.63 2.71 -17.84
CA ASP A 55 8.75 3.08 -16.95
C ASP A 55 8.44 4.24 -15.99
N ILE A 56 7.67 5.23 -16.42
CA ILE A 56 7.22 6.36 -15.60
C ILE A 56 6.14 5.90 -14.61
N VAL A 57 5.24 5.01 -15.03
CA VAL A 57 4.24 4.42 -14.12
C VAL A 57 4.92 3.55 -13.07
N LEU A 58 5.87 2.70 -13.48
CA LEU A 58 6.67 1.87 -12.58
C LEU A 58 7.48 2.73 -11.63
N LYS A 59 8.15 3.78 -12.11
CA LYS A 59 8.88 4.73 -11.26
C LYS A 59 7.96 5.42 -10.25
N LYS A 60 6.78 5.91 -10.67
CA LYS A 60 5.80 6.50 -9.76
C LYS A 60 5.30 5.48 -8.71
N LEU A 61 5.18 4.21 -9.07
CA LEU A 61 4.80 3.15 -8.13
C LEU A 61 5.94 2.87 -7.13
N THR A 62 7.18 2.74 -7.60
CA THR A 62 8.37 2.57 -6.77
C THR A 62 8.55 3.75 -5.82
N ASP A 63 8.45 4.99 -6.31
CA ASP A 63 8.56 6.20 -5.50
C ASP A 63 7.47 6.24 -4.40
N LYS A 64 6.26 5.76 -4.71
CA LYS A 64 5.17 5.65 -3.72
C LYS A 64 5.46 4.58 -2.67
N VAL A 65 5.97 3.41 -3.07
CA VAL A 65 6.38 2.34 -2.15
C VAL A 65 7.51 2.82 -1.25
N ASP A 66 8.55 3.43 -1.79
CA ASP A 66 9.65 4.02 -1.01
C ASP A 66 9.17 5.09 -0.03
N SER A 67 8.17 5.89 -0.44
CA SER A 67 7.57 6.89 0.45
C SER A 67 6.76 6.25 1.59
N LEU A 68 6.07 5.15 1.31
CA LEU A 68 5.32 4.39 2.31
C LEU A 68 6.28 3.76 3.31
N ASP A 69 7.34 3.11 2.84
CA ASP A 69 8.37 2.50 3.70
C ASP A 69 9.01 3.52 4.64
N LYS A 70 9.39 4.70 4.13
CA LYS A 70 9.95 5.77 4.97
C LYS A 70 8.97 6.26 6.04
N ARG A 71 7.68 6.39 5.70
CA ARG A 71 6.64 6.78 6.66
C ARG A 71 6.41 5.70 7.71
N PHE A 72 6.42 4.44 7.31
CA PHE A 72 6.32 3.29 8.21
C PHE A 72 7.48 3.24 9.21
N ILE A 73 8.71 3.37 8.73
CA ILE A 73 9.89 3.37 9.58
C ILE A 73 9.86 4.58 10.53
N GLY A 74 9.47 5.75 10.03
CA GLY A 74 9.29 6.95 10.85
C GLY A 74 8.25 6.76 11.95
N PHE A 75 7.11 6.16 11.61
CA PHE A 75 6.06 5.82 12.57
C PHE A 75 6.55 4.86 13.65
N ILE A 76 7.22 3.76 13.26
CA ILE A 76 7.76 2.79 14.24
C ILE A 76 8.75 3.46 15.19
N ARG A 77 9.64 4.32 14.66
CA ARG A 77 10.61 5.06 15.49
C ARG A 77 9.93 6.01 16.47
N GLU A 78 8.88 6.69 16.05
CA GLU A 78 8.11 7.60 16.91
C GLU A 78 7.39 6.83 18.01
N GLN A 79 6.71 5.73 17.66
CA GLN A 79 6.06 4.86 18.66
C GLN A 79 7.07 4.24 19.63
N GLU A 80 8.26 3.84 19.16
CA GLU A 80 9.31 3.32 20.02
C GLU A 80 9.78 4.39 21.03
N LYS A 81 9.95 5.63 20.57
CA LYS A 81 10.44 6.75 21.37
C LYS A 81 9.40 7.23 22.39
N GLU A 82 8.17 7.48 21.94
CA GLU A 82 7.13 8.13 22.74
C GLU A 82 6.40 7.17 23.67
N ILE A 83 6.35 5.88 23.32
CA ILE A 83 5.49 4.91 24.03
C ILE A 83 6.31 3.75 24.59
N LEU A 84 7.04 3.01 23.74
CA LEU A 84 7.67 1.75 24.18
C LEU A 84 8.86 1.96 25.13
N LYS A 85 9.70 2.98 24.89
CA LYS A 85 10.84 3.30 25.76
C LYS A 85 10.40 3.76 27.17
N PRO A 86 9.46 4.72 27.31
CA PRO A 86 8.91 5.09 28.61
C PRO A 86 8.30 3.91 29.36
N MET A 87 7.46 3.11 28.71
CA MET A 87 6.90 1.90 29.32
C MET A 87 7.98 0.95 29.84
N ARG A 88 9.02 0.71 29.04
CA ARG A 88 10.14 -0.16 29.48
C ARG A 88 10.82 0.41 30.73
N ALA A 89 11.01 1.73 30.80
CA ALA A 89 11.58 2.37 31.97
C ALA A 89 10.67 2.23 33.20
N ASP A 90 9.36 2.42 33.03
CA ASP A 90 8.37 2.27 34.11
C ASP A 90 8.33 0.84 34.65
N VAL A 91 8.35 -0.15 33.77
CA VAL A 91 8.40 -1.58 34.15
C VAL A 91 9.69 -1.93 34.89
N GLN A 92 10.83 -1.38 34.45
CA GLN A 92 12.10 -1.57 35.15
C GLN A 92 12.10 -0.92 36.53
N ALA A 93 11.55 0.29 36.66
CA ALA A 93 11.41 0.98 37.94
C ALA A 93 10.49 0.22 38.90
N LEU A 94 9.37 -0.32 38.39
CA LEU A 94 8.45 -1.16 39.15
C LEU A 94 9.12 -2.44 39.65
N ARG A 95 9.87 -3.14 38.79
CA ARG A 95 10.65 -4.32 39.21
C ARG A 95 11.66 -3.99 40.31
N GLN A 96 12.39 -2.89 40.18
CA GLN A 96 13.35 -2.44 41.19
C GLN A 96 12.68 -2.07 42.52
N ALA A 97 11.49 -1.43 42.48
CA ALA A 97 10.71 -1.09 43.67
C ALA A 97 10.18 -2.33 44.40
N VAL A 98 9.82 -3.38 43.65
CA VAL A 98 9.41 -4.68 44.20
C VAL A 98 10.61 -5.41 44.82
N GLU A 99 11.76 -5.43 44.13
CA GLU A 99 13.00 -6.08 44.61
C GLU A 99 13.61 -5.40 45.83
N SER A 100 13.44 -4.08 45.99
CA SER A 100 13.95 -3.30 47.13
C SER A 100 13.05 -3.35 48.38
N GLY A 101 11.94 -4.10 48.35
CA GLY A 101 11.09 -4.34 49.53
C GLY A 101 10.27 -3.12 50.00
N LEU A 102 10.26 -2.03 49.23
CA LEU A 102 9.49 -0.82 49.51
C LEU A 102 8.05 -0.87 48.95
N GLY A 103 7.73 -1.87 48.12
CA GLY A 103 6.41 -2.07 47.53
C GLY A 103 5.45 -2.74 48.49
N GLY A 104 4.63 -1.94 49.18
CA GLY A 104 3.46 -2.45 49.89
C GLY A 104 2.53 -3.21 48.93
N GLY A 105 2.55 -4.54 48.97
CA GLY A 105 1.44 -5.41 48.57
C GLY A 105 1.03 -5.44 47.10
N VAL A 106 1.83 -4.97 46.14
CA VAL A 106 1.52 -5.20 44.72
C VAL A 106 1.77 -6.66 44.40
N THR A 107 0.70 -7.42 44.29
CA THR A 107 0.79 -8.86 43.94
C THR A 107 1.20 -8.99 42.48
N PRO A 108 1.93 -10.07 42.11
CA PRO A 108 2.33 -10.33 40.71
C PRO A 108 1.15 -10.29 39.73
N GLN A 109 -0.04 -10.68 40.20
CA GLN A 109 -1.29 -10.68 39.44
C GLN A 109 -1.80 -9.28 39.12
N GLN A 110 -1.72 -8.34 40.06
CA GLN A 110 -2.09 -6.93 39.81
C GLN A 110 -1.14 -6.27 38.81
N LEU A 111 0.14 -6.67 38.83
CA LEU A 111 1.12 -6.18 37.87
C LEU A 111 0.85 -6.74 36.46
N GLU A 112 0.47 -8.02 36.36
CA GLU A 112 0.06 -8.65 35.10
C GLU A 112 -1.20 -8.02 34.50
N GLU A 113 -2.21 -7.74 35.32
CA GLU A 113 -3.44 -7.05 34.88
C GLU A 113 -3.14 -5.65 34.34
N GLN A 114 -2.31 -4.87 35.06
CA GLN A 114 -1.92 -3.55 34.60
C GLN A 114 -1.13 -3.61 33.29
N LEU A 115 -0.18 -4.52 33.17
CA LEU A 115 0.59 -4.72 31.94
C LEU A 115 -0.30 -5.16 30.77
N THR A 116 -1.28 -6.03 31.02
CA THR A 116 -2.22 -6.49 29.99
C THR A 116 -3.09 -5.34 29.49
N SER A 117 -3.65 -4.52 30.38
CA SER A 117 -4.44 -3.34 30.00
C SER A 117 -3.64 -2.32 29.18
N VAL A 118 -2.36 -2.15 29.52
CA VAL A 118 -1.45 -1.25 28.82
C VAL A 118 -1.12 -1.80 27.42
N VAL A 119 -0.87 -3.11 27.29
CA VAL A 119 -0.64 -3.74 25.98
C VAL A 119 -1.86 -3.62 25.08
N GLU A 120 -3.08 -3.79 25.61
CA GLU A 120 -4.33 -3.63 24.85
C GLU A 120 -4.54 -2.17 24.41
N ALA A 121 -4.28 -1.21 25.29
CA ALA A 121 -4.35 0.22 24.96
C ALA A 121 -3.35 0.60 23.87
N VAL A 122 -2.12 0.08 23.95
CA VAL A 122 -1.07 0.29 22.96
C VAL A 122 -1.42 -0.37 21.63
N GLN A 123 -1.93 -1.60 21.63
CA GLN A 123 -2.41 -2.25 20.41
C GLN A 123 -3.54 -1.45 19.75
N THR A 124 -4.47 -0.92 20.54
CA THR A 124 -5.58 -0.10 20.05
C THR A 124 -5.08 1.22 19.45
N LEU A 125 -4.15 1.89 20.13
CA LEU A 125 -3.57 3.13 19.65
C LEU A 125 -2.75 2.92 18.38
N VAL A 126 -1.93 1.87 18.31
CA VAL A 126 -1.17 1.51 17.11
C VAL A 126 -2.12 1.21 15.96
N ARG A 127 -3.20 0.44 16.16
CA ARG A 127 -4.19 0.16 15.10
C ARG A 127 -4.88 1.44 14.59
N LEU A 128 -5.30 2.33 15.49
CA LEU A 128 -5.94 3.59 15.13
C LEU A 128 -5.00 4.51 14.35
N SER A 129 -3.77 4.68 14.84
CA SER A 129 -2.78 5.54 14.18
C SER A 129 -2.29 4.97 12.84
N PHE A 130 -2.21 3.65 12.71
CA PHE A 130 -1.91 2.97 11.45
C PHE A 130 -3.03 3.15 10.41
N ARG A 131 -4.31 3.09 10.84
CA ARG A 131 -5.46 3.40 9.99
C ARG A 131 -5.40 4.84 9.47
N THR A 132 -5.17 5.81 10.35
CA THR A 132 -5.07 7.23 9.96
C THR A 132 -3.90 7.48 9.00
N ALA A 133 -2.76 6.82 9.22
CA ALA A 133 -1.56 7.04 8.41
C ALA A 133 -1.64 6.38 7.02
N LEU A 134 -2.21 5.18 6.92
CA LEU A 134 -2.17 4.38 5.68
C LEU A 134 -3.52 4.33 4.98
N VAL A 135 -4.58 4.05 5.72
CA VAL A 135 -5.91 3.83 5.14
C VAL A 135 -6.54 5.15 4.72
N ASP A 136 -6.47 6.17 5.57
CA ASP A 136 -7.09 7.46 5.28
C ASP A 136 -6.27 8.33 4.33
N ASN A 137 -4.94 8.16 4.27
CA ASN A 137 -4.04 9.03 3.52
C ASN A 137 -3.42 8.43 2.26
N ALA A 138 -3.42 7.10 2.09
CA ALA A 138 -2.69 6.46 1.00
C ALA A 138 -3.47 5.39 0.22
N LEU A 139 -4.50 4.77 0.81
CA LEU A 139 -5.27 3.72 0.14
C LEU A 139 -6.43 4.27 -0.68
N ARG A 140 -6.81 3.54 -1.75
CA ARG A 140 -8.05 3.82 -2.49
C ARG A 140 -9.25 3.66 -1.56
N SER A 141 -10.32 4.42 -1.82
CA SER A 141 -11.56 4.45 -1.04
C SER A 141 -12.16 3.06 -0.77
N GLU A 142 -11.97 2.11 -1.69
CA GLU A 142 -12.43 0.72 -1.58
C GLU A 142 -11.74 -0.05 -0.43
N TYR A 143 -10.42 0.11 -0.28
CA TYR A 143 -9.69 -0.52 0.82
C TYR A 143 -9.99 0.10 2.18
N LYS A 144 -10.32 1.40 2.17
CA LYS A 144 -10.83 2.08 3.36
C LYS A 144 -12.15 1.47 3.83
N GLN A 145 -13.09 1.24 2.91
CA GLN A 145 -14.35 0.56 3.24
C GLN A 145 -14.15 -0.87 3.76
N GLN A 146 -13.21 -1.64 3.20
CA GLN A 146 -12.89 -2.98 3.70
C GLN A 146 -12.25 -2.95 5.11
N ALA A 147 -11.34 -2.01 5.36
CA ALA A 147 -10.76 -1.83 6.70
C ALA A 147 -11.83 -1.43 7.72
N ASP A 148 -12.76 -0.55 7.34
CA ASP A 148 -13.87 -0.12 8.18
C ASP A 148 -14.79 -1.28 8.55
N GLN A 149 -15.09 -2.17 7.59
CA GLN A 149 -15.91 -3.37 7.81
C GLN A 149 -15.23 -4.39 8.75
N LEU A 150 -13.92 -4.61 8.59
CA LEU A 150 -13.17 -5.52 9.46
C LEU A 150 -13.08 -5.00 10.90
N ILE A 151 -12.96 -3.69 11.08
CA ILE A 151 -12.97 -3.05 12.39
C ILE A 151 -14.36 -3.13 13.04
N ALA A 152 -15.43 -2.94 12.27
CA ALA A 152 -16.79 -3.11 12.76
C ALA A 152 -17.06 -4.55 13.24
N GLN A 153 -16.61 -5.55 12.47
CA GLN A 153 -16.74 -6.97 12.83
C GLN A 153 -15.96 -7.34 14.09
N GLN A 154 -14.76 -6.78 14.30
CA GLN A 154 -13.97 -7.05 15.51
C GLN A 154 -14.51 -6.35 16.76
N ASN A 155 -15.21 -5.22 16.59
CA ASN A 155 -15.76 -4.45 17.70
C ASN A 155 -17.22 -4.82 18.05
N GLY A 156 -17.81 -5.81 17.39
CA GLY A 156 -19.11 -6.37 17.75
C GLY A 156 -20.31 -5.48 17.43
N LEU A 157 -20.36 -4.90 16.22
CA LEU A 157 -21.59 -4.39 15.61
C LEU A 157 -21.95 -5.21 14.36
#